data_AF-A0A511T987-F1
#
_entry.id   AF-A0A511T987-F1
#
_cell.length_a   1.000
_cell.length_b   1.000
_cell.length_c   1.000
_cell.angle_alpha   90.00
_cell.angle_beta   90.00
_cell.angle_gamma   90.00
#
_symmetry.space_group_name_H-M   'P 1'
#
loop_
_entity.id
_entity.type
_entity.pdbx_description
1 polymer ?
#
loop_
_entity_poly.entity_id
_entity_poly.type
_entity_poly.pdbx_seq_one_letter_code
_entity_poly.pdbx_strand_id
1 'polypeptide(L)'
;MNMLNKVGPRSSVRQQQGPKTDDAQRADDARKRAEAEVRAANAAKEAEKQARQQAEAAQKAEAEASRAREEAEKKAKAPGQTPEQQELSKQALKEAQAAEKVAEAALTDAKKQLQAASAKTTEATRRAEEAKKKANDAAERAGQPQPYGKQQAMVNEMSTFEDAPPNPELEKMMGRTQSASGMSSMPVSDMPMMKPSDGMQSMSV
;
A
#
# COMPACT_ATOMS: atom_id res chain seq x y z
N MET A 1 -27.73 -82.84 -4.00
CA MET A 1 -27.81 -82.10 -5.27
C MET A 1 -27.72 -80.62 -4.94
N ASN A 2 -26.76 -79.94 -5.59
CA ASN A 2 -26.45 -78.51 -5.49
C ASN A 2 -27.59 -77.60 -5.94
N MET A 3 -27.51 -76.33 -5.50
CA MET A 3 -27.66 -75.06 -6.26
C MET A 3 -28.48 -74.04 -5.45
N LEU A 4 -28.14 -72.77 -5.29
CA LEU A 4 -26.97 -71.96 -5.63
C LEU A 4 -27.26 -70.60 -4.93
N ASN A 5 -26.32 -70.10 -4.12
CA ASN A 5 -26.41 -68.75 -3.56
C ASN A 5 -26.37 -67.71 -4.70
N LYS A 6 -27.45 -66.96 -4.91
CA LYS A 6 -27.41 -65.72 -5.70
C LYS A 6 -27.16 -64.53 -4.77
N VAL A 7 -25.90 -64.36 -4.38
CA VAL A 7 -25.38 -63.06 -3.93
C VAL A 7 -25.16 -62.24 -5.20
N GLY A 8 -26.05 -61.29 -5.48
CA GLY A 8 -25.87 -60.36 -6.59
C GLY A 8 -24.61 -59.52 -6.40
N PRO A 9 -23.87 -59.19 -7.48
CA PRO A 9 -22.66 -58.39 -7.37
C PRO A 9 -23.04 -56.93 -7.12
N ARG A 10 -23.06 -56.51 -5.85
CA ARG A 10 -22.90 -55.10 -5.49
C ARG A 10 -21.41 -54.76 -5.47
N SER A 11 -20.78 -54.87 -6.64
CA SER A 11 -19.40 -54.45 -6.83
C SER A 11 -19.35 -53.09 -7.52
N SER A 12 -18.87 -52.11 -6.76
CA SER A 12 -17.87 -51.14 -7.18
C SER A 12 -18.25 -50.07 -8.22
N VAL A 13 -19.27 -49.25 -7.96
CA VAL A 13 -19.28 -47.83 -8.44
C VAL A 13 -18.60 -46.91 -7.40
N ARG A 14 -17.63 -47.44 -6.67
CA ARG A 14 -16.81 -46.70 -5.68
C ARG A 14 -15.30 -46.89 -5.89
N GLN A 15 -14.90 -47.39 -7.07
CA GLN A 15 -13.49 -47.70 -7.38
C GLN A 15 -12.93 -47.00 -8.63
N GLN A 16 -13.70 -46.13 -9.30
CA GLN A 16 -13.19 -45.33 -10.43
C GLN A 16 -13.03 -43.83 -10.14
N GLN A 17 -13.42 -43.36 -8.95
CA GLN A 17 -12.83 -42.15 -8.39
C GLN A 17 -11.48 -42.57 -7.79
N GLY A 18 -10.49 -42.81 -8.66
CA GLY A 18 -9.17 -43.25 -8.25
C GLY A 18 -8.40 -42.15 -7.50
N PRO A 19 -7.21 -42.45 -6.97
CA PRO A 19 -6.34 -41.50 -6.27
C PRO A 19 -6.14 -40.16 -7.00
N LYS A 20 -6.18 -40.18 -8.34
CA LYS A 20 -6.02 -39.00 -9.21
C LYS A 20 -7.15 -37.97 -9.09
N THR A 21 -8.41 -38.37 -8.89
CA THR A 21 -9.52 -37.42 -8.67
C THR A 21 -9.45 -36.75 -7.31
N ASP A 22 -8.94 -37.46 -6.29
CA ASP A 22 -8.73 -36.90 -4.95
C ASP A 22 -7.56 -35.90 -4.94
N ASP A 23 -6.48 -36.20 -5.66
CA ASP A 23 -5.31 -35.32 -5.72
C ASP A 23 -5.61 -34.01 -6.47
N ALA A 24 -6.43 -34.05 -7.54
CA ALA A 24 -6.89 -32.85 -8.23
C ALA A 24 -7.74 -31.94 -7.32
N GLN A 25 -8.64 -32.50 -6.51
CA GLN A 25 -9.43 -31.73 -5.55
C GLN A 25 -8.54 -31.10 -4.46
N ARG A 26 -7.55 -31.85 -3.94
CA ARG A 26 -6.59 -31.32 -2.96
C ARG A 26 -5.76 -30.18 -3.53
N ALA A 27 -5.38 -30.24 -4.79
CA ALA A 27 -4.65 -29.17 -5.47
C ALA A 27 -5.50 -27.89 -5.58
N ASP A 28 -6.78 -28.02 -5.99
CA ASP A 28 -7.70 -26.88 -6.05
C ASP A 28 -7.98 -26.27 -4.67
N ASP A 29 -8.15 -27.10 -3.65
CA ASP A 29 -8.35 -26.62 -2.27
C ASP A 29 -7.09 -25.92 -1.73
N ALA A 30 -5.90 -26.45 -2.02
CA ALA A 30 -4.64 -25.82 -1.65
C ALA A 30 -4.45 -24.47 -2.36
N ARG A 31 -4.84 -24.37 -3.64
CA ARG A 31 -4.84 -23.11 -4.39
C ARG A 31 -5.77 -22.08 -3.75
N LYS A 32 -7.02 -22.43 -3.49
CA LYS A 32 -7.99 -21.53 -2.83
C LYS A 32 -7.50 -21.04 -1.47
N ARG A 33 -6.86 -21.92 -0.69
CA ARG A 33 -6.24 -21.54 0.59
C ARG A 33 -5.08 -20.56 0.38
N ALA A 34 -4.21 -20.80 -0.59
CA ALA A 34 -3.14 -19.86 -0.92
C ALA A 34 -3.66 -18.50 -1.38
N GLU A 35 -4.71 -18.44 -2.21
CA GLU A 35 -5.37 -17.20 -2.60
C GLU A 35 -5.94 -16.45 -1.39
N ALA A 36 -6.57 -17.16 -0.45
CA ALA A 36 -7.09 -16.57 0.78
C ALA A 36 -5.98 -15.98 1.67
N GLU A 37 -4.86 -16.69 1.83
CA GLU A 37 -3.70 -16.21 2.60
C GLU A 37 -3.01 -15.03 1.93
N VAL A 38 -2.92 -15.00 0.59
CA VAL A 38 -2.41 -13.84 -0.15
C VAL A 38 -3.32 -12.63 0.06
N ARG A 39 -4.64 -12.81 0.02
CA ARG A 39 -5.60 -11.74 0.31
C ARG A 39 -5.43 -11.24 1.75
N ALA A 40 -5.26 -12.13 2.72
CA ALA A 40 -5.01 -11.77 4.12
C ALA A 40 -3.71 -10.98 4.29
N ALA A 41 -2.62 -11.39 3.61
CA ALA A 41 -1.35 -10.68 3.62
C ALA A 41 -1.47 -9.27 3.01
N ASN A 42 -2.22 -9.12 1.92
CA ASN A 42 -2.47 -7.79 1.32
C ASN A 42 -3.31 -6.90 2.24
N ALA A 43 -4.33 -7.46 2.90
CA ALA A 43 -5.11 -6.72 3.89
C ALA A 43 -4.25 -6.27 5.08
N ALA A 44 -3.31 -7.11 5.54
CA ALA A 44 -2.36 -6.75 6.60
C ALA A 44 -1.42 -5.60 6.16
N LYS A 45 -0.93 -5.63 4.91
CA LYS A 45 -0.11 -4.53 4.35
C LYS A 45 -0.85 -3.20 4.30
N GLU A 46 -2.13 -3.20 3.90
CA GLU A 46 -2.93 -1.98 3.91
C GLU A 46 -3.19 -1.48 5.33
N ALA A 47 -3.43 -2.38 6.29
CA ALA A 47 -3.55 -2.00 7.70
C ALA A 47 -2.25 -1.40 8.27
N GLU A 48 -1.08 -1.94 7.91
CA GLU A 48 0.22 -1.38 8.28
C GLU A 48 0.45 0.01 7.66
N LYS A 49 0.06 0.20 6.40
CA LYS A 49 0.12 1.50 5.73
C LYS A 49 -0.74 2.54 6.46
N GLN A 50 -1.96 2.18 6.87
CA GLN A 50 -2.82 3.05 7.68
C GLN A 50 -2.21 3.35 9.04
N ALA A 51 -1.67 2.35 9.74
CA ALA A 51 -1.01 2.55 11.02
C ALA A 51 0.21 3.48 10.90
N ARG A 52 0.95 3.40 9.78
CA ARG A 52 2.07 4.30 9.50
C ARG A 52 1.60 5.74 9.30
N GLN A 53 0.52 5.95 8.55
CA GLN A 53 -0.06 7.28 8.38
C GLN A 53 -0.53 7.87 9.72
N GLN A 54 -1.12 7.06 10.59
CA GLN A 54 -1.53 7.49 11.93
C GLN A 54 -0.33 7.86 12.80
N ALA A 55 0.74 7.07 12.78
CA ALA A 55 1.96 7.37 13.51
C ALA A 55 2.63 8.67 13.01
N GLU A 56 2.62 8.92 11.70
CA GLU A 56 3.13 10.16 11.11
C GLU A 56 2.27 11.37 11.50
N ALA A 57 0.94 11.22 11.48
CA ALA A 57 0.03 12.27 11.92
C ALA A 57 0.22 12.60 13.41
N ALA A 58 0.35 11.57 14.26
CA ALA A 58 0.63 11.76 15.68
C ALA A 58 2.00 12.43 15.93
N GLN A 59 3.00 12.13 15.10
CA GLN A 59 4.30 12.79 15.18
C GLN A 59 4.22 14.27 14.81
N LYS A 60 3.44 14.62 13.79
CA LYS A 60 3.18 16.02 13.43
C LYS A 60 2.44 16.75 14.56
N ALA A 61 1.43 16.13 15.16
CA ALA A 61 0.69 16.71 16.27
C ALA A 61 1.56 16.94 17.52
N GLU A 62 2.47 16.01 17.84
CA GLU A 62 3.43 16.18 18.94
C GLU A 62 4.41 17.33 18.66
N ALA A 63 4.94 17.43 17.44
CA ALA A 63 5.81 18.54 17.06
C ALA A 63 5.09 19.90 17.12
N GLU A 64 3.81 19.95 16.73
CA GLU A 64 2.99 21.16 16.85
C GLU A 64 2.70 21.53 18.31
N ALA A 65 2.37 20.55 19.15
CA ALA A 65 2.15 20.76 20.58
C ALA A 65 3.41 21.24 21.29
N SER A 66 4.58 20.68 20.94
CA SER A 66 5.86 21.10 21.50
C SER A 66 6.20 22.55 21.11
N ARG A 67 5.99 22.94 19.83
CA ARG A 67 6.12 24.34 19.39
C ARG A 67 5.19 25.27 20.16
N ALA A 68 3.93 24.89 20.33
CA ALA A 68 2.97 25.69 21.09
C ALA A 68 3.39 25.88 22.56
N ARG A 69 3.96 24.84 23.16
CA ARG A 69 4.53 24.89 24.52
C ARG A 69 5.76 25.78 24.59
N GLU A 70 6.66 25.74 23.62
CA GLU A 70 7.80 26.66 23.53
C GLU A 70 7.36 28.12 23.38
N GLU A 71 6.33 28.39 22.57
CA GLU A 71 5.75 29.72 22.42
C GLU A 71 5.09 30.22 23.70
N ALA A 72 4.33 29.35 24.39
CA ALA A 72 3.75 29.66 25.69
C ALA A 72 4.84 29.94 26.74
N GLU A 73 5.96 29.21 26.71
CA GLU A 73 7.10 29.44 27.59
C GLU A 73 7.76 30.80 27.32
N LYS A 74 7.96 31.16 26.05
CA LYS A 74 8.48 32.48 25.66
C LYS A 74 7.55 33.60 26.15
N LYS A 75 6.24 33.43 26.00
CA LYS A 75 5.24 34.39 26.51
C LYS A 75 5.27 34.47 28.03
N ALA A 76 5.34 33.35 28.74
CA ALA A 76 5.40 33.34 30.21
C ALA A 76 6.66 33.98 30.80
N LYS A 77 7.76 34.06 30.03
CA LYS A 77 9.03 34.67 30.43
C LYS A 77 9.23 36.10 29.91
N ALA A 78 8.23 36.67 29.22
CA ALA A 78 8.38 37.99 28.62
C ALA A 78 8.49 39.09 29.70
N PRO A 79 9.47 40.02 29.58
CA PRO A 79 9.61 41.13 30.53
C PRO A 79 8.46 42.13 30.38
N GLY A 80 8.18 42.89 31.46
CA GLY A 80 7.20 43.99 31.44
C GLY A 80 5.73 43.59 31.58
N GLN A 81 5.44 42.33 31.90
CA GLN A 81 4.07 41.85 32.13
C GLN A 81 3.48 42.37 33.45
N THR A 82 2.19 42.69 33.42
CA THR A 82 1.42 42.92 34.65
C THR A 82 1.23 41.61 35.43
N PRO A 83 0.95 41.65 36.74
CA PRO A 83 0.71 40.43 37.52
C PRO A 83 -0.40 39.54 36.95
N GLU A 84 -1.50 40.13 36.44
CA GLU A 84 -2.59 39.41 35.80
C GLU A 84 -2.13 38.71 34.50
N GLN A 85 -1.31 39.37 33.68
CA GLN A 85 -0.75 38.78 32.46
C GLN A 85 0.24 37.64 32.76
N GLN A 86 0.99 37.73 33.86
CA GLN A 86 1.88 36.65 34.29
C GLN A 86 1.10 35.41 34.69
N GLU A 87 0.00 35.55 35.46
CA GLU A 87 -0.83 34.42 35.85
C GLU A 87 -1.50 33.76 34.64
N LEU A 88 -2.07 34.56 33.72
CA LEU A 88 -2.63 34.04 32.46
C LEU A 88 -1.57 33.29 31.63
N SER A 89 -0.36 33.83 31.53
CA SER A 89 0.72 33.19 30.75
C SER A 89 1.23 31.91 31.42
N LYS A 90 1.30 31.86 32.76
CA LYS A 90 1.61 30.63 33.49
C LYS A 90 0.54 29.57 33.31
N GLN A 91 -0.73 29.96 33.31
CA GLN A 91 -1.84 29.04 33.06
C GLN A 91 -1.78 28.49 31.62
N ALA A 92 -1.59 29.36 30.62
CA ALA A 92 -1.42 28.95 29.23
C ALA A 92 -0.21 28.00 29.04
N LEU A 93 0.89 28.22 29.75
CA LEU A 93 2.04 27.30 29.74
C LEU A 93 1.68 25.93 30.33
N LYS A 94 0.95 25.88 31.44
CA LYS A 94 0.49 24.59 32.03
C LYS A 94 -0.44 23.85 31.08
N GLU A 95 -1.35 24.55 30.41
CA GLU A 95 -2.26 23.97 29.43
C GLU A 95 -1.49 23.43 28.21
N ALA A 96 -0.51 24.18 27.69
CA ALA A 96 0.33 23.75 26.59
C ALA A 96 1.20 22.53 26.96
N GLN A 97 1.75 22.48 28.18
CA GLN A 97 2.47 21.31 28.69
C GLN A 97 1.57 20.08 28.85
N ALA A 98 0.31 20.27 29.26
CA ALA A 98 -0.66 19.19 29.32
C ALA A 98 -0.99 18.67 27.91
N ALA A 99 -1.17 19.56 26.94
CA ALA A 99 -1.41 19.21 25.54
C ALA A 99 -0.23 18.46 24.91
N GLU A 100 1.03 18.89 25.18
CA GLU A 100 2.25 18.20 24.75
C GLU A 100 2.27 16.75 25.27
N LYS A 101 2.02 16.53 26.57
CA LYS A 101 1.96 15.18 27.15
C LYS A 101 0.87 14.29 26.53
N VAL A 102 -0.29 14.86 26.20
CA VAL A 102 -1.36 14.12 25.53
C VAL A 102 -0.92 13.72 24.11
N ALA A 103 -0.26 14.62 23.39
CA ALA A 103 0.25 14.34 22.05
C ALA A 103 1.39 13.31 22.06
N GLU A 104 2.30 13.37 23.04
CA GLU A 104 3.35 12.36 23.27
C GLU A 104 2.77 10.97 23.56
N ALA A 105 1.72 10.89 24.38
CA ALA A 105 1.01 9.65 24.67
C ALA A 105 0.37 9.08 23.39
N ALA A 106 -0.32 9.93 22.62
CA ALA A 106 -0.91 9.54 21.35
C ALA A 106 0.13 9.04 20.34
N LEU A 107 1.29 9.69 20.25
CA LEU A 107 2.40 9.25 19.42
C LEU A 107 2.95 7.89 19.86
N THR A 108 3.10 7.70 21.17
CA THR A 108 3.57 6.44 21.74
C THR A 108 2.63 5.28 21.39
N ASP A 109 1.33 5.50 21.51
CA ASP A 109 0.33 4.47 21.19
C ASP A 109 0.24 4.22 19.68
N ALA A 110 0.32 5.25 18.84
CA ALA A 110 0.37 5.10 17.39
C ALA A 110 1.61 4.31 16.93
N LYS A 111 2.78 4.54 17.57
CA LYS A 111 3.99 3.75 17.31
C LYS A 111 3.84 2.28 17.70
N LYS A 112 3.19 1.99 18.84
CA LYS A 112 2.88 0.59 19.24
C LYS A 112 1.94 -0.07 18.24
N GLN A 113 0.92 0.64 17.76
CA GLN A 113 0.00 0.12 16.75
C GLN A 113 0.71 -0.17 15.42
N LEU A 114 1.60 0.72 14.98
CA LEU A 114 2.45 0.48 13.81
C LEU A 114 3.30 -0.77 13.99
N GLN A 115 4.00 -0.91 15.12
CA GLN A 115 4.81 -2.11 15.39
C GLN A 115 3.98 -3.40 15.36
N ALA A 116 2.80 -3.38 15.96
CA ALA A 116 1.88 -4.52 15.96
C ALA A 116 1.37 -4.83 14.54
N ALA A 117 1.08 -3.82 13.73
CA ALA A 117 0.66 -3.99 12.34
C ALA A 117 1.79 -4.58 11.47
N SER A 118 3.02 -4.07 11.60
CA SER A 118 4.20 -4.62 10.91
C SER A 118 4.48 -6.08 11.27
N ALA A 119 4.31 -6.45 12.55
CA ALA A 119 4.44 -7.84 12.98
C ALA A 119 3.38 -8.74 12.32
N LYS A 120 2.11 -8.30 12.27
CA LYS A 120 1.04 -9.00 11.57
C LYS A 120 1.29 -9.12 10.07
N THR A 121 1.80 -8.08 9.41
CA THR A 121 2.17 -8.13 7.98
C THR A 121 3.24 -9.17 7.71
N THR A 122 4.27 -9.21 8.54
CA THR A 122 5.39 -10.17 8.40
C THR A 122 4.87 -11.59 8.56
N GLU A 123 4.05 -11.83 9.58
CA GLU A 123 3.46 -13.15 9.83
C GLU A 123 2.50 -13.58 8.70
N ALA A 124 1.62 -12.68 8.25
CA ALA A 124 0.69 -12.96 7.15
C ALA A 124 1.43 -13.21 5.83
N THR A 125 2.49 -12.46 5.55
CA THR A 125 3.34 -12.68 4.38
C THR A 125 4.01 -14.06 4.42
N ARG A 126 4.53 -14.46 5.60
CA ARG A 126 5.08 -15.82 5.78
C ARG A 126 4.02 -16.90 5.52
N ARG A 127 2.82 -16.76 6.10
CA ARG A 127 1.71 -17.71 5.86
C ARG A 127 1.34 -17.81 4.39
N ALA A 128 1.28 -16.68 3.69
CA ALA A 128 0.99 -16.65 2.26
C ALA A 128 2.07 -17.38 1.44
N GLU A 129 3.35 -17.16 1.71
CA GLU A 129 4.45 -17.86 1.04
C GLU A 129 4.41 -19.38 1.30
N GLU A 130 4.15 -19.79 2.54
CA GLU A 130 3.98 -21.22 2.88
C GLU A 130 2.77 -21.85 2.19
N ALA A 131 1.65 -21.12 2.10
CA ALA A 131 0.45 -21.61 1.43
C ALA A 131 0.65 -21.74 -0.08
N LYS A 132 1.35 -20.79 -0.71
CA LYS A 132 1.76 -20.89 -2.13
C LYS A 132 2.61 -22.12 -2.38
N LYS A 133 3.61 -22.38 -1.53
CA LYS A 133 4.44 -23.59 -1.65
C LYS A 133 3.61 -24.86 -1.56
N LYS A 134 2.70 -24.96 -0.57
CA LYS A 134 1.80 -26.11 -0.42
C LYS A 134 0.88 -26.30 -1.62
N ALA A 135 0.40 -25.21 -2.23
CA ALA A 135 -0.41 -25.28 -3.43
C ALA A 135 0.39 -25.80 -4.64
N ASN A 136 1.65 -25.41 -4.79
CA ASN A 136 2.54 -25.95 -5.82
C ASN A 136 2.82 -27.44 -5.61
N ASP A 137 3.16 -27.84 -4.38
CA ASP A 137 3.42 -29.24 -4.04
C ASP A 137 2.18 -30.12 -4.31
N ALA A 138 0.98 -29.60 -4.04
CA ALA A 138 -0.27 -30.30 -4.31
C ALA A 138 -0.57 -30.40 -5.81
N ALA A 139 -0.34 -29.33 -6.57
CA ALA A 139 -0.48 -29.33 -8.03
C ALA A 139 0.50 -30.33 -8.68
N GLU A 140 1.76 -30.37 -8.24
CA GLU A 140 2.76 -31.31 -8.75
C GLU A 140 2.33 -32.77 -8.54
N ARG A 141 1.84 -33.11 -7.33
CA ARG A 141 1.32 -34.46 -7.05
C ARG A 141 0.10 -34.82 -7.91
N ALA A 142 -0.73 -33.84 -8.23
CA ALA A 142 -1.89 -34.02 -9.10
C ALA A 142 -1.51 -34.05 -10.60
N GLY A 143 -0.23 -33.84 -10.97
CA GLY A 143 0.21 -33.68 -12.35
C GLY A 143 -0.33 -32.42 -13.02
N GLN A 144 -0.68 -31.42 -12.22
CA GLN A 144 -1.22 -30.13 -12.65
C GLN A 144 -0.12 -29.05 -12.72
N PRO A 145 -0.30 -28.01 -13.53
CA PRO A 145 0.62 -26.87 -13.54
C PRO A 145 0.64 -26.19 -12.18
N GLN A 146 1.85 -25.82 -11.71
CA GLN A 146 2.02 -25.12 -10.44
C GLN A 146 1.34 -23.73 -10.51
N PRO A 147 0.44 -23.40 -9.58
CA PRO A 147 -0.30 -22.15 -9.61
C PRO A 147 0.54 -20.91 -9.23
N TYR A 148 1.68 -21.09 -8.55
CA TYR A 148 2.53 -19.98 -8.09
C TYR A 148 4.01 -20.19 -8.46
N GLY A 149 4.64 -19.22 -9.14
CA GLY A 149 6.05 -19.32 -9.55
C GLY A 149 6.46 -18.18 -10.50
N LYS A 150 7.76 -18.01 -10.76
CA LYS A 150 8.25 -17.02 -11.73
C LYS A 150 7.87 -17.46 -13.14
N GLN A 151 7.05 -16.67 -13.81
CA GLN A 151 6.69 -16.77 -15.23
C GLN A 151 6.03 -18.09 -15.62
N GLN A 152 4.78 -18.00 -16.07
CA GLN A 152 4.41 -18.78 -17.25
C GLN A 152 5.53 -18.56 -18.27
N ALA A 153 6.33 -19.58 -18.54
CA ALA A 153 6.99 -19.64 -19.83
C ALA A 153 5.84 -19.53 -20.82
N MET A 154 5.66 -18.34 -21.40
CA MET A 154 4.90 -18.19 -22.62
C MET A 154 5.49 -19.23 -23.55
N VAL A 155 4.72 -20.28 -23.76
CA VAL A 155 5.00 -21.23 -24.82
C VAL A 155 5.04 -20.36 -26.07
N ASN A 156 6.23 -20.30 -26.63
CA ASN A 156 6.66 -19.42 -27.68
C ASN A 156 5.87 -19.77 -28.95
N GLU A 157 4.65 -19.24 -29.11
CA GLU A 157 3.93 -19.26 -30.37
C GLU A 157 3.32 -17.88 -30.63
N MET A 158 3.75 -17.30 -31.75
CA MET A 158 3.32 -16.04 -32.36
C MET A 158 4.15 -14.80 -32.03
N SER A 159 5.37 -14.80 -32.59
CA SER A 159 5.88 -13.66 -33.33
C SER A 159 4.83 -13.06 -34.27
N THR A 160 4.34 -11.86 -33.93
CA THR A 160 4.00 -10.77 -34.87
C THR A 160 3.91 -9.50 -34.02
N PHE A 161 5.08 -8.97 -33.63
CA PHE A 161 5.22 -7.59 -33.17
C PHE A 161 6.06 -6.87 -34.21
N GLU A 162 5.41 -6.43 -35.28
CA GLU A 162 5.92 -5.39 -36.16
C GLU A 162 4.76 -4.47 -36.53
N ASP A 163 5.03 -3.17 -36.38
CA ASP A 163 4.23 -1.99 -36.74
C ASP A 163 2.97 -1.62 -35.93
N ALA A 164 3.21 -0.92 -34.81
CA ALA A 164 2.38 0.23 -34.45
C ALA A 164 3.31 1.47 -34.26
N PRO A 165 3.09 2.59 -34.96
CA PRO A 165 3.96 3.76 -34.86
C PRO A 165 3.83 4.45 -33.49
N PRO A 166 4.91 5.09 -33.00
CA PRO A 166 4.91 5.73 -31.68
C PRO A 166 3.96 6.91 -31.61
N ASN A 167 3.26 7.00 -30.47
CA ASN A 167 2.25 8.00 -30.17
C ASN A 167 2.91 9.39 -29.99
N PRO A 168 2.67 10.38 -30.86
CA PRO A 168 3.42 11.65 -30.88
C PRO A 168 3.12 12.59 -29.69
N GLU A 169 2.09 12.28 -28.88
CA GLU A 169 1.76 13.06 -27.68
C GLU A 169 2.69 12.77 -26.50
N LEU A 170 3.22 11.54 -26.38
CA LEU A 170 4.09 11.14 -25.26
C LEU A 170 5.51 11.72 -25.39
N GLU A 171 5.98 11.95 -26.62
CA GLU A 171 7.29 12.56 -26.88
C GLU A 171 7.31 14.05 -26.54
N LYS A 172 6.19 14.77 -26.72
CA LYS A 172 6.07 16.19 -26.33
C LYS A 172 6.04 16.40 -24.80
N MET A 173 5.48 15.45 -24.04
CA MET A 173 5.44 15.55 -22.57
C MET A 173 6.77 15.24 -21.88
N MET A 174 7.67 14.50 -22.54
CA MET A 174 8.92 14.03 -21.94
C MET A 174 10.09 15.01 -22.07
N GLY A 175 9.89 16.20 -22.65
CA GLY A 175 10.89 17.27 -22.68
C GLY A 175 12.23 16.88 -23.32
N ARG A 176 12.27 15.80 -24.11
CA ARG A 176 13.48 15.32 -24.78
C ARG A 176 13.68 16.07 -26.07
N THR A 177 14.10 17.32 -25.96
CA THR A 177 14.77 18.01 -27.06
C THR A 177 16.22 17.55 -27.09
N GLN A 178 16.62 16.73 -28.08
CA GLN A 178 17.93 16.91 -28.74
C GLN A 178 17.82 16.59 -30.23
N SER A 179 18.21 17.60 -31.00
CA SER A 179 18.13 17.77 -32.44
C SER A 179 18.97 16.77 -33.25
N ALA A 180 18.50 16.44 -34.46
CA ALA A 180 19.27 16.66 -35.70
C ALA A 180 18.44 16.29 -36.93
N SER A 181 18.23 17.29 -37.80
CA SER A 181 18.42 17.24 -39.26
C SER A 181 17.28 17.91 -40.04
N GLY A 182 17.61 19.04 -40.67
CA GLY A 182 17.11 19.31 -42.01
C GLY A 182 16.09 20.45 -42.17
N MET A 183 16.64 21.65 -42.40
CA MET A 183 16.17 22.65 -43.37
C MET A 183 15.06 23.64 -42.97
N SER A 184 15.34 24.88 -43.42
CA SER A 184 14.43 26.01 -43.68
C SER A 184 14.17 26.94 -42.47
N SER A 185 15.04 27.93 -42.21
CA SER A 185 15.13 29.25 -42.87
C SER A 185 14.00 30.24 -42.50
N MET A 186 14.43 31.39 -41.96
CA MET A 186 13.80 32.72 -41.95
C MET A 186 13.01 33.15 -40.68
N PRO A 187 13.03 34.46 -40.33
CA PRO A 187 13.48 34.93 -39.02
C PRO A 187 12.56 35.97 -38.32
N VAL A 188 13.00 36.41 -37.13
CA VAL A 188 12.70 37.64 -36.33
C VAL A 188 11.27 38.17 -36.20
N SER A 189 10.91 38.47 -34.95
CA SER A 189 10.43 39.77 -34.43
C SER A 189 9.74 39.55 -33.07
N ASP A 190 9.65 40.45 -32.09
CA ASP A 190 10.33 41.69 -31.69
C ASP A 190 9.56 42.12 -30.41
N MET A 191 10.20 42.06 -29.23
CA MET A 191 9.89 42.82 -28.00
C MET A 191 8.46 42.75 -27.34
N PRO A 192 8.14 43.52 -26.26
CA PRO A 192 8.65 43.43 -24.88
C PRO A 192 7.55 43.47 -23.76
N MET A 193 7.92 43.04 -22.54
CA MET A 193 7.51 43.50 -21.19
C MET A 193 6.13 44.19 -20.96
N MET A 194 5.29 43.60 -20.09
CA MET A 194 4.45 44.39 -19.16
C MET A 194 4.17 43.65 -17.83
N LYS A 195 4.14 44.44 -16.76
CA LYS A 195 4.34 44.13 -15.33
C LYS A 195 3.05 43.70 -14.59
N PRO A 196 3.17 43.18 -13.34
CA PRO A 196 2.04 42.91 -12.44
C PRO A 196 1.57 44.18 -11.71
N SER A 197 0.24 44.34 -11.64
CA SER A 197 -0.54 45.33 -10.87
C SER A 197 -2.00 44.87 -11.03
N ASP A 198 -2.97 45.04 -10.15
CA ASP A 198 -3.13 45.64 -8.83
C ASP A 198 -4.53 45.15 -8.40
N GLY A 199 -4.74 44.83 -7.13
CA GLY A 199 -6.04 44.27 -6.72
C GLY A 199 -6.22 44.16 -5.22
N MET A 200 -5.77 45.17 -4.46
CA MET A 200 -6.33 45.44 -3.14
C MET A 200 -7.80 45.84 -3.30
N GLN A 201 -8.71 45.20 -2.57
CA GLN A 201 -9.91 45.86 -2.07
C GLN A 201 -10.43 45.12 -0.84
N SER A 202 -9.95 45.60 0.31
CA SER A 202 -10.63 45.53 1.60
C SER A 202 -12.00 46.21 1.51
N MET A 203 -13.05 45.54 1.96
CA MET A 203 -14.24 46.20 2.47
C MET A 203 -14.64 45.58 3.80
N SER A 204 -14.36 46.34 4.86
CA SER A 204 -15.03 46.25 6.14
C SER A 204 -16.24 47.18 6.09
N VAL A 205 -17.41 46.68 6.51
CA VAL A 205 -18.44 47.46 7.21
C VAL A 205 -19.04 46.56 8.28
#